data_AF-A0A4Q7Z5J1-F1
#
_entry.id   AF-A0A4Q7Z5J1-F1
#
_cell.length_a   1.000
_cell.length_b   1.000
_cell.length_c   1.000
_cell.angle_alpha   90.00
_cell.angle_beta   90.00
_cell.angle_gamma   90.00
#
_symmetry.space_group_name_H-M   'P 1'
#
loop_
_entity.id
_entity.type
_entity.pdbx_description
1 polymer ?
#
loop_
_entity_poly.entity_id
_entity_poly.type
_entity_poly.pdbx_seq_one_letter_code
_entity_poly.pdbx_strand_id
1 'polypeptide(L)' 'MGEAPGRSVARAHLSQLIELFGTDGCLRISTAPAEPGPPAVGGEAEDHEQN' A
#
# COMPACT_ATOMS: atom_id res chain seq x y z
N MET A 1 -20.13 8.08 -14.43
CA MET A 1 -18.65 8.05 -14.48
C MET A 1 -18.23 6.78 -13.77
N GLY A 2 -17.87 5.75 -14.52
CA GLY A 2 -17.52 4.44 -13.96
C GLY A 2 -16.13 4.51 -13.34
N GLU A 3 -16.05 4.44 -12.01
CA GLU A 3 -14.81 4.06 -11.35
C GLU A 3 -14.57 2.59 -11.71
N ALA A 4 -13.47 2.31 -12.43
CA ALA A 4 -13.08 0.94 -12.74
C ALA A 4 -13.08 0.10 -11.44
N PRO A 5 -13.58 -1.15 -11.45
CA PRO A 5 -13.81 -1.93 -10.23
C PRO A 5 -12.58 -2.03 -9.30
N GLY A 6 -11.36 -1.94 -9.83
CA GLY A 6 -10.12 -1.91 -9.04
C GLY A 6 -9.82 -0.58 -8.32
N ARG A 7 -10.29 0.56 -8.83
CA ARG A 7 -10.07 1.89 -8.21
C ARG A 7 -10.80 2.00 -6.87
N SER A 8 -11.97 1.37 -6.77
CA SER A 8 -12.76 1.31 -5.53
C SER A 8 -12.09 0.45 -4.46
N VAL A 9 -11.46 -0.66 -4.85
CA VAL A 9 -10.76 -1.57 -3.93
C VAL A 9 -9.47 -0.94 -3.40
N ALA A 10 -8.64 -0.36 -4.28
CA ALA A 10 -7.43 0.35 -3.87
C ALA A 10 -7.76 1.51 -2.92
N ARG A 11 -8.80 2.28 -3.21
CA ARG A 11 -9.28 3.36 -2.32
C ARG A 11 -9.74 2.83 -0.97
N ALA A 12 -10.56 1.76 -0.95
CA ALA A 12 -11.03 1.17 0.30
C ALA A 12 -9.86 0.63 1.15
N HIS A 13 -8.86 0.02 0.50
CA HIS A 13 -7.68 -0.48 1.17
C HIS A 13 -6.81 0.65 1.74
N LEU A 14 -6.59 1.72 0.97
CA LEU A 14 -5.88 2.90 1.47
C LEU A 14 -6.62 3.57 2.64
N SER A 15 -7.94 3.67 2.59
CA SER A 15 -8.74 4.18 3.72
C SER A 15 -8.50 3.36 4.99
N GLN A 16 -8.51 2.03 4.90
CA GLN A 16 -8.21 1.16 6.04
C GLN A 16 -6.80 1.43 6.59
N LEU A 17 -5.79 1.54 5.73
CA LEU A 17 -4.42 1.82 6.16
C LEU A 17 -4.30 3.19 6.84
N ILE A 18 -5.03 4.20 6.38
CA ILE A 18 -5.08 5.53 6.99
C ILE A 18 -5.78 5.48 8.36
N GLU A 19 -6.87 4.71 8.50
CA GLU A 19 -7.55 4.56 9.80
C GLU A 19 -6.67 3.85 10.83
N LEU A 20 -5.90 2.84 10.43
CA LEU A 20 -5.05 2.07 11.35
C LEU A 20 -3.70 2.75 11.66
N PHE A 21 -3.05 3.33 10.65
CA PHE A 21 -1.66 3.81 10.73
C PHE A 21 -1.49 5.29 10.41
N GLY A 22 -2.54 5.94 9.92
CA GLY A 22 -2.50 7.35 9.57
C GLY A 22 -2.44 8.25 10.80
N THR A 23 -1.96 9.46 10.56
CA THR A 23 -2.00 10.56 11.53
C THR A 23 -2.55 11.77 10.79
N ASP A 24 -3.51 12.46 11.42
CA ASP A 24 -4.14 13.67 10.82
C ASP A 24 -4.83 13.41 9.46
N GLY A 25 -5.33 12.19 9.24
CA GLY A 25 -5.95 11.79 7.97
C GLY A 25 -4.97 11.54 6.82
N CYS A 26 -3.67 11.54 7.09
CA CYS A 26 -2.61 11.24 6.13
C CYS A 26 -1.79 10.02 6.54
N LEU A 27 -1.44 9.18 5.57
CA LEU A 27 -0.51 8.06 5.76
C LEU A 27 0.83 8.40 5.11
N ARG A 28 1.91 8.40 5.88
CA ARG A 28 3.28 8.67 5.39
C ARG A 28 4.01 7.36 5.12
N ILE A 29 4.24 7.03 3.85
CA ILE A 29 5.01 5.86 3.45
C ILE A 29 6.47 6.27 3.22
N SER A 30 7.40 5.61 3.92
CA SER A 30 8.83 5.81 3.71
C SER A 30 9.38 4.61 2.95
N THR A 31 9.68 4.79 1.67
CA THR A 31 10.30 3.76 0.82
C THR A 31 11.82 3.83 0.84
N ALA A 32 12.40 4.26 1.97
CA ALA A 32 13.84 4.30 2.11
C ALA A 32 14.38 2.87 1.91
N PRO A 33 15.44 2.68 1.10
CA PRO A 33 16.05 1.37 0.96
C PRO A 33 16.47 0.92 2.36
N ALA A 34 15.91 -0.19 2.82
CA ALA A 34 16.34 -0.79 4.06
C ALA A 34 17.83 -1.12 3.89
N GLU A 35 18.69 -0.46 4.66
CA GLU A 35 20.06 -0.97 4.86
C GLU A 35 19.94 -2.46 5.21
N PRO A 36 20.85 -3.34 4.74
CA PRO A 36 20.75 -4.78 4.91
C PRO A 36 20.87 -5.20 6.39
N GLY A 37 19.79 -5.00 7.14
CA GLY A 37 19.48 -5.56 8.44
C GLY A 37 18.45 -6.69 8.27
N PRO A 38 18.28 -7.55 9.29
CA PRO A 38 17.53 -8.81 9.15
C PRO A 38 16.11 -8.55 8.62
N PRO A 39 15.58 -9.44 7.76
CA PRO A 39 14.42 -9.17 6.92
C PRO A 39 13.19 -8.81 7.74
N ALA A 40 12.69 -7.59 7.57
CA ALA A 40 11.34 -7.24 7.97
C ALA A 40 10.36 -7.90 7.00
N VAL A 41 9.63 -8.90 7.48
CA VAL A 41 8.53 -9.52 6.74
C VAL A 41 7.49 -8.43 6.43
N GLY A 42 7.27 -8.12 5.15
CA GLY A 42 6.57 -6.90 4.79
C GLY A 42 6.24 -6.77 3.31
N GLY A 43 5.65 -7.82 2.72
CA GLY A 43 4.72 -7.72 1.59
C GLY A 43 5.31 -7.35 0.24
N GLU A 44 5.86 -8.34 -0.45
CA GLU A 44 5.89 -8.34 -1.92
C GLU A 44 4.47 -8.15 -2.49
N ALA A 45 4.24 -7.05 -3.20
CA ALA A 45 3.21 -7.01 -4.22
C ALA A 45 3.88 -7.44 -5.53
N GLU A 46 3.93 -8.75 -5.76
CA GLU A 46 4.28 -9.32 -7.06
C GLU A 46 3.26 -8.82 -8.08
N ASP A 47 3.68 -7.86 -8.91
CA ASP A 47 3.00 -7.55 -10.16
C ASP A 47 3.23 -8.74 -11.11
N HIS A 48 2.24 -9.62 -11.14
CA HIS A 48 2.19 -10.76 -12.04
C HIS A 48 1.84 -10.23 -13.45
N GLU A 49 2.86 -9.74 -14.16
CA GLU A 49 2.76 -9.41 -15.58
C GLU A 49 2.61 -10.72 -16.38
N GLN A 50 1.36 -11.15 -16.59
CA GLN A 50 1.03 -12.22 -17.54
C GLN A 50 1.01 -11.65 -18.96
N ASN A 51 2.01 -12.01 -19.77
CA ASN A 51 1.89 -12.07 -21.22
C ASN A 51 2.67 -13.25 -21.79
#